data_AF-A0A956GTM7-F1
#
_entry.id   AF-A0A956GTM7-F1
#
_cell.length_a   1.000
_cell.length_b   1.000
_cell.length_c   1.000
_cell.angle_alpha   90.00
_cell.angle_beta   90.00
_cell.angle_gamma   90.00
#
_symmetry.space_group_name_H-M   'P 1'
#
loop_
_entity.id
_entity.type
_entity.pdbx_description
1 polymer ?
#
loop_
_entity_poly.entity_id
_entity_poly.type
_entity_poly.pdbx_seq_one_letter_code
_entity_poly.pdbx_strand_id
1 'polypeptide(L)'
;MDFFQLAAQGLSSVEHAIDPAMAAVTPGQVTGPGRAAPTIDGTPEGVLGHLGQLAGDFGRGLSQEGLSGIFDPIGMLDRQEAQRELRGNFDIIDPAHPPAPGTAAPNQISEEEFERTARLYSDIRLDRTHMHFGIDEMTDADQGQYQRDMMGQIGRILQTGTGREMIDGLAHNPLDHDLTFHAHRDASGAIDNSNANAEPTTTEADASTPGVGASVDLNINPGNDSTIVGRATDPWRDQRGDVTLFHEMTHAWHELRGTDDASGPVTAPGLGGSTRDADRGDIQAWEHQAVGLGAHAGDTSPNENSYRRERARIGAAGGAGVVPGDVGMPLRGDYAP
;
A
#
# COMPACT_ATOMS: atom_id res chain seq x y z
N MET A 1 13.35 30.18 11.60
CA MET A 1 14.34 29.57 10.68
C MET A 1 14.04 28.09 10.73
N ASP A 2 13.44 27.57 9.66
CA ASP A 2 12.92 26.20 9.61
C ASP A 2 14.05 25.18 9.63
N PHE A 3 13.91 24.22 10.54
CA PHE A 3 14.82 23.10 10.75
C PHE A 3 14.53 21.94 9.77
N PHE A 4 13.47 22.04 8.98
CA PHE A 4 12.84 20.91 8.26
C PHE A 4 13.17 20.77 6.79
N GLN A 5 14.05 21.61 6.23
CA GLN A 5 14.71 21.23 4.99
C GLN A 5 15.78 20.15 5.21
N LEU A 6 16.23 19.85 6.43
CA LEU A 6 17.39 18.97 6.62
C LEU A 6 17.09 17.46 6.65
N ALA A 7 15.85 17.04 6.93
CA ALA A 7 15.48 15.62 6.85
C ALA A 7 15.22 15.19 5.39
N ALA A 8 14.68 16.08 4.55
CA ALA A 8 14.49 15.84 3.11
C ALA A 8 15.68 16.28 2.23
N GLN A 9 16.64 17.08 2.72
CA GLN A 9 17.82 17.53 1.94
C GLN A 9 19.15 16.88 2.35
N GLY A 10 19.14 15.82 3.16
CA GLY A 10 20.36 15.10 3.56
C GLY A 10 21.09 14.33 2.46
N LEU A 11 20.61 14.34 1.20
CA LEU A 11 21.15 13.50 0.11
C LEU A 11 21.39 14.21 -1.23
N SER A 12 21.48 15.55 -1.27
CA SER A 12 21.94 16.24 -2.47
C SER A 12 23.35 16.80 -2.29
N SER A 13 24.23 16.52 -3.28
CA SER A 13 25.58 17.09 -3.49
C SER A 13 26.78 16.31 -2.93
N VAL A 14 27.09 15.16 -3.54
CA VAL A 14 28.49 14.79 -3.79
C VAL A 14 28.73 14.91 -5.29
N GLU A 15 29.25 16.07 -5.72
CA GLU A 15 29.81 16.25 -7.06
C GLU A 15 31.07 15.39 -7.18
N HIS A 16 30.94 14.19 -7.75
CA HIS A 16 32.08 13.49 -8.33
C HIS A 16 32.28 14.00 -9.75
N ALA A 17 33.37 14.75 -9.94
CA ALA A 17 33.90 15.05 -11.26
C ALA A 17 34.24 13.74 -11.99
N ILE A 18 33.54 13.46 -13.09
CA ILE A 18 33.89 12.40 -14.04
C ILE A 18 34.24 13.04 -15.39
N ASP A 19 35.44 12.71 -15.83
CA ASP A 19 36.11 13.01 -17.09
C ASP A 19 35.28 12.55 -18.32
N PRO A 20 35.10 13.35 -19.39
CA PRO A 20 34.22 13.00 -20.50
C PRO A 20 35.01 12.25 -21.59
N ALA A 21 34.96 10.92 -21.56
CA ALA A 21 35.27 10.12 -22.75
C ALA A 21 34.58 8.75 -22.67
N MET A 22 33.57 8.54 -23.53
CA MET A 22 33.45 7.40 -24.45
C MET A 22 31.99 7.12 -24.83
N ALA A 23 31.76 7.20 -26.14
CA ALA A 23 30.88 6.37 -26.98
C ALA A 23 29.39 6.21 -26.62
N ALA A 24 28.57 6.80 -27.51
CA ALA A 24 27.16 6.46 -27.69
C ALA A 24 26.97 4.94 -27.87
N VAL A 25 26.15 4.35 -27.01
CA VAL A 25 25.58 3.01 -27.18
C VAL A 25 24.07 3.17 -27.34
N THR A 26 23.59 2.82 -28.51
CA THR A 26 22.16 2.73 -28.84
C THR A 26 21.54 1.54 -28.10
N PRO A 27 20.41 1.68 -27.37
CA PRO A 27 19.74 0.52 -26.79
C PRO A 27 19.09 -0.31 -27.90
N GLY A 28 19.59 -1.54 -28.08
CA GLY A 28 18.96 -2.58 -28.88
C GLY A 28 17.73 -3.13 -28.17
N GLN A 29 16.63 -3.25 -28.91
CA GLN A 29 15.41 -3.93 -28.49
C GLN A 29 15.72 -5.39 -28.13
N VAL A 30 15.42 -5.78 -26.90
CA VAL A 30 15.43 -7.18 -26.46
C VAL A 30 14.08 -7.79 -26.81
N THR A 31 14.05 -8.61 -27.86
CA THR A 31 12.92 -9.47 -28.22
C THR A 31 12.97 -10.75 -27.36
N GLY A 32 12.11 -10.84 -26.35
CA GLY A 32 11.82 -12.08 -25.64
C GLY A 32 10.73 -12.92 -26.35
N PRO A 33 10.65 -14.25 -26.11
CA PRO A 33 9.74 -15.14 -26.83
C PRO A 33 8.28 -14.86 -26.46
N GLY A 34 7.47 -14.62 -27.49
CA GLY A 34 6.04 -14.32 -27.37
C GLY A 34 5.26 -15.43 -26.68
N ARG A 35 4.64 -15.10 -25.55
CA ARG A 35 3.52 -15.84 -24.98
C ARG A 35 2.27 -15.39 -25.72
N ALA A 36 1.59 -16.33 -26.38
CA ALA A 36 0.35 -16.07 -27.08
C ALA A 36 -0.68 -15.45 -26.12
N ALA A 37 -1.19 -14.27 -26.49
CA ALA A 37 -2.37 -13.70 -25.88
C ALA A 37 -3.56 -14.67 -26.09
N PRO A 38 -4.50 -14.78 -25.15
CA PRO A 38 -5.77 -15.44 -25.44
C PRO A 38 -6.45 -14.67 -26.57
N THR A 39 -6.57 -15.31 -27.73
CA THR A 39 -7.42 -14.84 -28.81
C THR A 39 -8.85 -14.84 -28.29
N ILE A 40 -9.38 -13.66 -27.99
CA ILE A 40 -10.83 -13.46 -27.84
C ILE A 40 -11.37 -13.53 -29.27
N ASP A 41 -11.90 -14.70 -29.62
CA ASP A 41 -12.60 -14.91 -30.87
C ASP A 41 -13.79 -13.94 -30.93
N GLY A 42 -13.74 -13.04 -31.90
CA GLY A 42 -14.75 -12.03 -32.11
C GLY A 42 -16.05 -12.66 -32.62
N THR A 43 -17.05 -12.70 -31.74
CA THR A 43 -18.46 -12.66 -32.16
C THR A 43 -19.08 -11.38 -31.59
N PRO A 44 -19.90 -10.64 -32.36
CA PRO A 44 -20.50 -9.41 -31.89
C PRO A 44 -21.52 -9.73 -30.79
N GLU A 45 -21.14 -9.50 -29.54
CA GLU A 45 -22.06 -9.56 -28.40
C GLU A 45 -23.09 -8.44 -28.56
N GLY A 46 -24.29 -8.82 -28.98
CA GLY A 46 -25.42 -7.89 -29.08
C GLY A 46 -25.81 -7.35 -27.71
N VAL A 47 -26.40 -6.16 -27.70
CA VAL A 47 -26.98 -5.43 -26.57
C VAL A 47 -27.84 -6.29 -25.60
N LEU A 48 -28.35 -7.43 -26.06
CA LEU A 48 -29.10 -8.40 -25.24
C LEU A 48 -28.23 -9.29 -24.33
N GLY A 49 -26.95 -9.53 -24.67
CA GLY A 49 -26.02 -10.31 -23.83
C GLY A 49 -25.66 -9.58 -22.54
N HIS A 50 -25.41 -8.27 -22.63
CA HIS A 50 -25.19 -7.41 -21.46
C HIS A 50 -26.43 -7.33 -20.54
N LEU A 51 -27.65 -7.30 -21.10
CA LEU A 51 -28.88 -7.31 -20.29
C LEU A 51 -29.07 -8.61 -19.49
N GLY A 52 -28.64 -9.75 -20.04
CA GLY A 52 -28.70 -11.05 -19.35
C GLY A 52 -27.73 -11.15 -18.18
N GLN A 53 -26.50 -10.65 -18.32
CA GLN A 53 -25.54 -10.55 -17.22
C GLN A 53 -26.04 -9.60 -16.12
N LEU A 54 -26.58 -8.44 -16.51
CA LEU A 54 -27.07 -7.43 -15.58
C LEU A 54 -28.24 -7.95 -14.71
N ALA A 55 -29.14 -8.76 -15.29
CA ALA A 55 -30.23 -9.39 -14.53
C ALA A 55 -29.74 -10.47 -13.55
N GLY A 56 -28.74 -11.26 -13.95
CA GLY A 56 -28.12 -12.28 -13.07
C GLY A 56 -27.33 -11.66 -11.92
N ASP A 57 -26.64 -10.55 -12.17
CA ASP A 57 -25.86 -9.82 -11.17
C ASP A 57 -26.76 -9.04 -10.21
N PHE A 58 -27.88 -8.48 -10.70
CA PHE A 58 -28.89 -7.85 -9.85
C PHE A 58 -29.54 -8.85 -8.88
N GLY A 59 -29.84 -10.07 -9.34
CA GLY A 59 -30.43 -11.12 -8.51
C GLY A 59 -29.51 -11.59 -7.38
N ARG A 60 -28.20 -11.69 -7.63
CA ARG A 60 -27.20 -12.02 -6.61
C ARG A 60 -26.98 -10.87 -5.63
N GLY A 61 -26.91 -9.63 -6.13
CA GLY A 61 -26.78 -8.43 -5.29
C GLY A 61 -27.89 -8.28 -4.26
N LEU A 62 -29.17 -8.49 -4.66
CA LEU A 62 -30.30 -8.44 -3.73
C LEU A 62 -30.25 -9.52 -2.64
N SER A 63 -29.71 -10.70 -2.95
CA SER A 63 -29.59 -11.79 -1.97
C SER A 63 -28.48 -11.56 -0.95
N GLN A 64 -27.43 -10.82 -1.32
CA GLN A 64 -26.27 -10.53 -0.46
C GLN A 64 -26.43 -9.24 0.34
N GLU A 65 -27.06 -8.20 -0.21
CA GLU A 65 -27.13 -6.87 0.42
C GLU A 65 -28.47 -6.55 1.10
N GLY A 66 -29.49 -7.39 0.90
CA GLY A 66 -30.83 -7.16 1.42
C GLY A 66 -31.42 -5.83 0.93
N LEU A 67 -32.29 -5.21 1.75
CA LEU A 67 -32.96 -3.95 1.39
C LEU A 67 -32.01 -2.75 1.23
N SER A 68 -30.75 -2.85 1.71
CA SER A 68 -29.79 -1.75 1.62
C SER A 68 -29.39 -1.42 0.17
N GLY A 69 -29.29 -2.43 -0.70
CA GLY A 69 -28.97 -2.25 -2.12
C GLY A 69 -30.06 -1.50 -2.92
N ILE A 70 -31.30 -1.44 -2.41
CA ILE A 70 -32.37 -0.63 -3.02
C ILE A 70 -32.12 0.87 -2.80
N PHE A 71 -31.48 1.24 -1.70
CA PHE A 71 -31.26 2.64 -1.32
C PHE A 71 -29.90 3.18 -1.80
N ASP A 72 -28.97 2.29 -2.19
CA ASP A 72 -27.64 2.66 -2.71
C ASP A 72 -27.26 1.79 -3.94
N PRO A 73 -27.90 2.01 -5.10
CA PRO A 73 -27.63 1.25 -6.31
C PRO A 73 -26.21 1.49 -6.86
N ILE A 74 -25.64 2.69 -6.62
CA ILE A 74 -24.28 3.03 -7.06
C ILE A 74 -23.27 2.18 -6.27
N GLY A 75 -23.37 2.18 -4.93
CA GLY A 75 -22.49 1.37 -4.11
C GLY A 75 -22.65 -0.12 -4.35
N MET A 76 -23.86 -0.61 -4.65
CA MET A 76 -24.05 -2.02 -5.00
C MET A 76 -23.31 -2.41 -6.29
N LEU A 77 -23.40 -1.61 -7.34
CA LEU A 77 -22.70 -1.87 -8.61
C LEU A 77 -21.18 -1.81 -8.43
N ASP A 78 -20.70 -0.82 -7.67
CA ASP A 78 -19.28 -0.66 -7.36
C ASP A 78 -18.76 -1.82 -6.50
N ARG A 79 -19.52 -2.29 -5.50
CA ARG A 79 -19.16 -3.47 -4.70
C ARG A 79 -19.06 -4.74 -5.53
N GLN A 80 -19.93 -4.93 -6.52
CA GLN A 80 -19.79 -6.06 -7.46
C GLN A 80 -18.52 -5.95 -8.30
N GLU A 81 -18.14 -4.73 -8.69
CA GLU A 81 -16.87 -4.48 -9.38
C GLU A 81 -15.67 -4.74 -8.47
N ALA A 82 -15.69 -4.27 -7.22
CA ALA A 82 -14.68 -4.55 -6.22
C ALA A 82 -14.52 -6.05 -5.96
N GLN A 83 -15.62 -6.81 -5.87
CA GLN A 83 -15.59 -8.27 -5.79
C GLN A 83 -14.89 -8.89 -7.01
N ARG A 84 -15.16 -8.41 -8.23
CA ARG A 84 -14.49 -8.91 -9.44
C ARG A 84 -13.00 -8.63 -9.44
N GLU A 85 -12.60 -7.41 -9.08
CA GLU A 85 -11.19 -6.99 -9.00
C GLU A 85 -10.42 -7.79 -7.95
N LEU A 86 -11.00 -7.95 -6.76
CA LEU A 86 -10.34 -8.63 -5.65
C LEU A 86 -10.40 -10.16 -5.75
N ARG A 87 -11.28 -10.75 -6.55
CA ARG A 87 -11.46 -12.21 -6.59
C ARG A 87 -10.16 -12.97 -6.85
N GLY A 88 -9.29 -12.42 -7.71
CA GLY A 88 -7.99 -13.03 -8.02
C GLY A 88 -6.93 -12.92 -6.92
N ASN A 89 -7.21 -12.13 -5.87
CA ASN A 89 -6.30 -11.84 -4.77
C ASN A 89 -6.49 -12.79 -3.58
N PHE A 90 -7.64 -13.45 -3.46
CA PHE A 90 -8.03 -14.23 -2.29
C PHE A 90 -8.41 -15.67 -2.64
N ASP A 91 -7.97 -16.59 -1.79
CA ASP A 91 -8.42 -17.98 -1.79
C ASP A 91 -9.58 -18.11 -0.80
N ILE A 92 -10.82 -18.05 -1.28
CA ILE A 92 -11.98 -18.16 -0.38
C ILE A 92 -12.13 -19.59 0.13
N ILE A 93 -12.06 -19.73 1.45
CA ILE A 93 -12.14 -21.00 2.16
C ILE A 93 -13.58 -21.52 2.15
N ASP A 94 -13.75 -22.76 1.70
CA ASP A 94 -14.98 -23.52 1.94
C ASP A 94 -15.08 -23.86 3.44
N PRO A 95 -16.13 -23.41 4.15
CA PRO A 95 -16.29 -23.70 5.58
C PRO A 95 -16.43 -25.21 5.88
N ALA A 96 -16.78 -26.03 4.88
CA ALA A 96 -16.78 -27.49 5.02
C ALA A 96 -15.37 -28.10 5.01
N HIS A 97 -14.37 -27.37 4.52
CA HIS A 97 -12.99 -27.81 4.35
C HIS A 97 -11.99 -26.73 4.83
N PRO A 98 -12.03 -26.35 6.11
CA PRO A 98 -11.12 -25.32 6.61
C PRO A 98 -9.66 -25.82 6.56
N PRO A 99 -8.69 -24.93 6.36
CA PRO A 99 -7.28 -25.28 6.49
C PRO A 99 -6.99 -25.74 7.92
N ALA A 100 -5.93 -26.54 8.10
CA ALA A 100 -5.50 -26.93 9.42
C ALA A 100 -5.14 -25.68 10.26
N PRO A 101 -5.39 -25.67 11.58
CA PRO A 101 -5.06 -24.53 12.43
C PRO A 101 -3.62 -24.04 12.24
N GLY A 102 -3.45 -22.74 12.03
CA GLY A 102 -2.15 -22.09 11.81
C GLY A 102 -1.54 -22.28 10.41
N THR A 103 -2.14 -23.10 9.54
CA THR A 103 -1.63 -23.36 8.19
C THR A 103 -2.23 -22.44 7.12
N ALA A 104 -3.30 -21.72 7.45
CA ALA A 104 -3.91 -20.77 6.53
C ALA A 104 -2.90 -19.72 6.06
N ALA A 105 -2.84 -19.48 4.76
CA ALA A 105 -2.15 -18.32 4.22
C ALA A 105 -2.95 -17.04 4.55
N PRO A 106 -2.30 -15.87 4.68
CA PRO A 106 -2.98 -14.62 5.06
C PRO A 106 -4.15 -14.19 4.14
N ASN A 107 -4.10 -14.59 2.87
CA ASN A 107 -5.14 -14.32 1.87
C ASN A 107 -6.19 -15.43 1.72
N GLN A 108 -6.13 -16.46 2.57
CA GLN A 108 -7.17 -17.47 2.71
C GLN A 108 -8.20 -16.99 3.72
N ILE A 109 -9.38 -16.57 3.23
CA ILE A 109 -10.42 -15.93 4.05
C ILE A 109 -11.78 -16.57 3.80
N SER A 110 -12.74 -16.36 4.71
CA SER A 110 -14.12 -16.81 4.48
C SER A 110 -14.83 -15.95 3.43
N GLU A 111 -15.96 -16.43 2.89
CA GLU A 111 -16.81 -15.63 2.00
C GLU A 111 -17.27 -14.33 2.68
N GLU A 112 -17.66 -14.40 3.96
CA GLU A 112 -18.09 -13.23 4.74
C GLU A 112 -16.96 -12.20 4.88
N GLU A 113 -15.73 -12.65 5.14
CA GLU A 113 -14.58 -11.75 5.24
C GLU A 113 -14.23 -11.15 3.87
N PHE A 114 -14.38 -11.91 2.79
CA PHE A 114 -14.20 -11.40 1.43
C PHE A 114 -15.24 -10.33 1.08
N GLU A 115 -16.51 -10.55 1.41
CA GLU A 115 -17.59 -9.58 1.21
C GLU A 115 -17.35 -8.29 2.00
N ARG A 116 -16.91 -8.38 3.28
CA ARG A 116 -16.51 -7.20 4.07
C ARG A 116 -15.34 -6.46 3.43
N THR A 117 -14.32 -7.19 2.96
CA THR A 117 -13.13 -6.62 2.33
C THR A 117 -13.48 -5.90 1.03
N ALA A 118 -14.34 -6.50 0.20
CA ALA A 118 -14.80 -5.88 -1.04
C ALA A 118 -15.67 -4.64 -0.80
N ARG A 119 -16.48 -4.63 0.27
CA ARG A 119 -17.20 -3.43 0.70
C ARG A 119 -16.27 -2.30 1.09
N LEU A 120 -15.30 -2.56 1.98
CA LEU A 120 -14.30 -1.57 2.40
C LEU A 120 -13.55 -0.97 1.20
N TYR A 121 -13.10 -1.82 0.28
CA TYR A 121 -12.43 -1.39 -0.96
C TYR A 121 -13.32 -0.49 -1.82
N SER A 122 -14.60 -0.83 -1.96
CA SER A 122 -15.59 -0.04 -2.69
C SER A 122 -15.87 1.31 -2.00
N ASP A 123 -16.03 1.30 -0.69
CA ASP A 123 -16.32 2.51 0.09
C ASP A 123 -15.15 3.51 0.02
N ILE A 124 -13.89 3.04 0.02
CA ILE A 124 -12.71 3.88 -0.23
C ILE A 124 -12.75 4.46 -1.64
N ARG A 125 -12.99 3.63 -2.68
CA ARG A 125 -13.06 4.08 -4.08
C ARG A 125 -14.15 5.13 -4.30
N LEU A 126 -15.27 5.01 -3.60
CA LEU A 126 -16.41 5.91 -3.68
C LEU A 126 -16.32 7.11 -2.73
N ASP A 127 -15.18 7.29 -2.04
CA ASP A 127 -14.93 8.40 -1.13
C ASP A 127 -15.94 8.46 0.03
N ARG A 128 -16.21 7.31 0.67
CA ARG A 128 -17.19 7.14 1.76
C ARG A 128 -16.55 6.83 3.11
N THR A 129 -15.24 7.02 3.20
CA THR A 129 -14.40 6.69 4.36
C THR A 129 -13.54 7.90 4.73
N HIS A 130 -12.73 7.80 5.77
CA HIS A 130 -11.70 8.81 6.11
C HIS A 130 -10.44 8.71 5.23
N MET A 131 -10.46 7.90 4.16
CA MET A 131 -9.38 7.79 3.17
C MET A 131 -9.83 8.42 1.85
N HIS A 132 -9.11 9.45 1.39
CA HIS A 132 -9.49 10.30 0.26
C HIS A 132 -8.40 10.36 -0.81
N PHE A 133 -8.80 10.71 -2.03
CA PHE A 133 -7.87 10.95 -3.15
C PHE A 133 -7.76 12.46 -3.44
N GLY A 134 -6.67 13.08 -3.03
CA GLY A 134 -6.38 14.51 -3.26
C GLY A 134 -5.81 14.77 -4.66
N ILE A 135 -6.55 14.37 -5.68
CA ILE A 135 -6.08 14.34 -7.09
C ILE A 135 -6.74 15.38 -8.00
N ASP A 136 -7.49 16.33 -7.44
CA ASP A 136 -8.25 17.34 -8.18
C ASP A 136 -7.39 18.23 -9.10
N GLU A 137 -6.11 18.36 -8.79
CA GLU A 137 -5.15 19.15 -9.58
C GLU A 137 -4.62 18.41 -10.83
N MET A 138 -4.94 17.12 -10.97
CA MET A 138 -4.55 16.31 -12.13
C MET A 138 -5.58 16.40 -13.27
N THR A 139 -5.18 16.02 -14.48
CA THR A 139 -6.15 15.85 -15.58
C THR A 139 -7.06 14.65 -15.31
N ASP A 140 -8.30 14.63 -15.80
CA ASP A 140 -9.24 13.51 -15.61
C ASP A 140 -8.64 12.13 -15.97
N ALA A 141 -7.81 12.10 -17.03
CA ALA A 141 -7.13 10.88 -17.46
C ALA A 141 -6.09 10.41 -16.44
N ASP A 142 -5.30 11.35 -15.90
CA ASP A 142 -4.29 11.07 -14.88
C ASP A 142 -4.93 10.73 -13.54
N GLN A 143 -6.02 11.40 -13.16
CA GLN A 143 -6.81 11.09 -11.96
C GLN A 143 -7.29 9.64 -12.00
N GLY A 144 -7.93 9.25 -13.09
CA GLY A 144 -8.41 7.88 -13.26
C GLY A 144 -7.28 6.84 -13.25
N GLN A 145 -6.11 7.17 -13.79
CA GLN A 145 -4.95 6.27 -13.74
C GLN A 145 -4.39 6.15 -12.33
N TYR A 146 -4.18 7.27 -11.65
CA TYR A 146 -3.69 7.32 -10.28
C TYR A 146 -4.60 6.52 -9.33
N GLN A 147 -5.91 6.77 -9.39
CA GLN A 147 -6.88 6.08 -8.55
C GLN A 147 -6.88 4.56 -8.83
N ARG A 148 -6.85 4.14 -10.10
CA ARG A 148 -6.77 2.70 -10.44
C ARG A 148 -5.50 2.04 -9.89
N ASP A 149 -4.35 2.69 -10.05
CA ASP A 149 -3.07 2.13 -9.60
C ASP A 149 -2.99 2.07 -8.07
N MET A 150 -3.48 3.11 -7.38
CA MET A 150 -3.55 3.15 -5.92
C MET A 150 -4.50 2.08 -5.38
N MET A 151 -5.71 1.99 -5.93
CA MET A 151 -6.67 0.94 -5.55
C MET A 151 -6.07 -0.45 -5.83
N GLY A 152 -5.33 -0.63 -6.91
CA GLY A 152 -4.58 -1.86 -7.18
C GLY A 152 -3.56 -2.21 -6.09
N GLN A 153 -2.86 -1.23 -5.50
CA GLN A 153 -1.96 -1.43 -4.36
C GLN A 153 -2.72 -1.71 -3.06
N ILE A 154 -3.80 -0.96 -2.76
CA ILE A 154 -4.69 -1.22 -1.62
C ILE A 154 -5.24 -2.65 -1.69
N GLY A 155 -5.65 -3.11 -2.87
CA GLY A 155 -6.12 -4.49 -3.09
C GLY A 155 -5.06 -5.56 -2.81
N ARG A 156 -3.77 -5.25 -2.96
CA ARG A 156 -2.65 -6.13 -2.54
C ARG A 156 -2.41 -6.09 -1.04
N ILE A 157 -2.53 -4.92 -0.42
CA ILE A 157 -2.42 -4.74 1.03
C ILE A 157 -3.49 -5.56 1.75
N LEU A 158 -4.75 -5.47 1.29
CA LEU A 158 -5.90 -6.20 1.85
C LEU A 158 -5.76 -7.74 1.81
N GLN A 159 -4.83 -8.30 1.03
CA GLN A 159 -4.57 -9.75 1.05
C GLN A 159 -3.97 -10.23 2.36
N THR A 160 -3.35 -9.32 3.13
CA THR A 160 -2.72 -9.62 4.41
C THR A 160 -3.66 -9.29 5.56
N GLY A 161 -3.62 -10.03 6.66
CA GLY A 161 -4.41 -9.73 7.86
C GLY A 161 -4.01 -8.38 8.45
N THR A 162 -2.70 -8.12 8.54
CA THR A 162 -2.16 -6.81 8.97
C THR A 162 -2.64 -5.69 8.04
N GLY A 163 -2.70 -5.92 6.73
CA GLY A 163 -3.21 -4.93 5.78
C GLY A 163 -4.71 -4.68 5.86
N ARG A 164 -5.52 -5.69 6.17
CA ARG A 164 -6.95 -5.47 6.45
C ARG A 164 -7.16 -4.65 7.70
N GLU A 165 -6.41 -4.93 8.77
CA GLU A 165 -6.44 -4.12 10.00
C GLU A 165 -6.02 -2.66 9.74
N MET A 166 -4.91 -2.46 9.00
CA MET A 166 -4.40 -1.15 8.61
C MET A 166 -5.45 -0.35 7.83
N ILE A 167 -5.98 -0.91 6.74
CA ILE A 167 -6.92 -0.20 5.87
C ILE A 167 -8.23 0.09 6.61
N ASP A 168 -8.77 -0.88 7.37
CA ASP A 168 -10.02 -0.67 8.11
C ASP A 168 -9.89 0.44 9.16
N GLY A 169 -8.79 0.45 9.91
CA GLY A 169 -8.58 1.49 10.92
C GLY A 169 -8.26 2.87 10.32
N LEU A 170 -7.67 2.97 9.13
CA LEU A 170 -7.50 4.25 8.43
C LEU A 170 -8.83 4.75 7.83
N ALA A 171 -9.62 3.84 7.25
CA ALA A 171 -10.91 4.16 6.65
C ALA A 171 -11.98 4.57 7.66
N HIS A 172 -11.87 4.09 8.90
CA HIS A 172 -12.84 4.32 9.98
C HIS A 172 -12.17 4.91 11.22
N ASN A 173 -11.54 6.08 11.06
CA ASN A 173 -10.79 6.71 12.14
C ASN A 173 -11.74 7.27 13.23
N PRO A 174 -11.65 6.80 14.49
CA PRO A 174 -12.52 7.28 15.56
C PRO A 174 -12.26 8.74 15.98
N LEU A 175 -11.12 9.31 15.60
CA LEU A 175 -10.78 10.71 15.89
C LEU A 175 -11.25 11.70 14.80
N ASP A 176 -11.92 11.19 13.75
CA ASP A 176 -12.44 12.01 12.64
C ASP A 176 -11.34 12.80 11.91
N HIS A 177 -10.12 12.25 11.87
CA HIS A 177 -9.04 12.75 11.03
C HIS A 177 -8.96 11.94 9.74
N ASP A 178 -8.58 12.64 8.68
CA ASP A 178 -8.58 12.15 7.31
C ASP A 178 -7.16 11.77 6.85
N LEU A 179 -7.07 10.74 6.02
CA LEU A 179 -5.90 10.40 5.22
C LEU A 179 -6.15 10.79 3.77
N THR A 180 -5.33 11.68 3.20
CA THR A 180 -5.46 12.08 1.80
C THR A 180 -4.26 11.61 0.98
N PHE A 181 -4.52 10.85 -0.09
CA PHE A 181 -3.48 10.41 -1.03
C PHE A 181 -3.24 11.47 -2.11
N HIS A 182 -1.99 11.90 -2.24
CA HIS A 182 -1.53 12.85 -3.26
C HIS A 182 -0.42 12.23 -4.12
N ALA A 183 -0.30 12.67 -5.38
CA ALA A 183 0.89 12.32 -6.15
C ALA A 183 2.12 13.05 -5.61
N HIS A 184 3.18 12.29 -5.37
CA HIS A 184 4.46 12.87 -4.98
C HIS A 184 5.09 13.61 -6.18
N ARG A 185 5.49 14.87 -5.96
CA ARG A 185 6.03 15.76 -6.99
C ARG A 185 7.33 16.40 -6.52
N ASP A 186 8.26 16.59 -7.45
CA ASP A 186 9.48 17.36 -7.19
C ASP A 186 9.19 18.88 -7.08
N ALA A 187 10.23 19.66 -6.79
CA ALA A 187 10.13 21.12 -6.67
C ALA A 187 9.69 21.84 -7.97
N SER A 188 9.72 21.16 -9.13
CA SER A 188 9.21 21.67 -10.41
C SER A 188 7.74 21.31 -10.66
N GLY A 189 7.14 20.50 -9.78
CA GLY A 189 5.79 19.96 -9.93
C GLY A 189 5.72 18.69 -10.79
N ALA A 190 6.86 18.14 -11.23
CA ALA A 190 6.89 16.90 -11.99
C ALA A 190 6.75 15.68 -11.06
N ILE A 191 6.19 14.58 -11.57
CA ILE A 191 6.07 13.32 -10.83
C ILE A 191 7.46 12.85 -10.41
N ASP A 192 7.62 12.59 -9.11
CA ASP A 192 8.88 12.12 -8.52
C ASP A 192 8.69 10.75 -7.87
N ASN A 193 9.27 9.72 -8.49
CA ASN A 193 9.20 8.33 -8.00
C ASN A 193 10.35 7.97 -7.06
N SER A 194 11.22 8.93 -6.70
CA SER A 194 12.37 8.66 -5.84
C SER A 194 12.02 8.60 -4.35
N ASN A 195 10.84 9.10 -3.98
CA ASN A 195 10.41 9.18 -2.58
C ASN A 195 8.91 8.98 -2.42
N ALA A 196 8.51 8.69 -1.18
CA ALA A 196 7.15 8.79 -0.66
C ALA A 196 7.24 9.32 0.78
N ASN A 197 6.19 9.95 1.26
CA ASN A 197 6.14 10.46 2.63
C ASN A 197 4.68 10.61 3.10
N ALA A 198 4.46 10.35 4.38
CA ALA A 198 3.31 10.81 5.13
C ALA A 198 3.67 12.08 5.91
N GLU A 199 2.80 13.09 5.88
CA GLU A 199 2.98 14.32 6.64
C GLU A 199 1.67 14.72 7.34
N PRO A 200 1.71 15.08 8.63
CA PRO A 200 0.53 15.59 9.30
C PRO A 200 0.19 16.98 8.76
N THR A 201 -1.08 17.21 8.48
CA THR A 201 -1.63 18.51 8.03
C THR A 201 -1.61 19.59 9.12
N THR A 202 -1.39 19.18 10.38
CA THR A 202 -1.22 20.08 11.53
C THR A 202 0.24 20.07 12.00
N THR A 203 0.49 19.95 13.31
CA THR A 203 1.84 19.91 13.86
C THR A 203 2.24 18.49 14.23
N GLU A 204 3.53 18.16 14.11
CA GLU A 204 4.09 16.88 14.60
C GLU A 204 3.79 16.63 16.09
N ALA A 205 3.65 17.71 16.86
CA ALA A 205 3.27 17.62 18.27
C ALA A 205 1.87 17.01 18.44
N ASP A 206 0.93 17.30 17.54
CA ASP A 206 -0.41 16.73 17.58
C ASP A 206 -0.37 15.23 17.18
N ALA A 207 0.40 14.91 16.14
CA ALA A 207 0.60 13.55 15.63
C ALA A 207 1.24 12.58 16.63
N SER A 208 2.00 13.10 17.60
CA SER A 208 2.63 12.34 18.68
C SER A 208 1.92 12.46 20.04
N THR A 209 0.84 13.24 20.14
CA THR A 209 0.09 13.40 21.40
C THR A 209 -1.06 12.39 21.50
N PRO A 210 -1.03 11.45 22.47
CA PRO A 210 -2.04 10.40 22.58
C PRO A 210 -3.48 10.93 22.63
N GLY A 211 -4.29 10.45 21.69
CA GLY A 211 -5.71 10.82 21.58
C GLY A 211 -5.98 12.20 20.96
N VAL A 212 -4.94 12.90 20.50
CA VAL A 212 -5.09 14.11 19.68
C VAL A 212 -5.02 13.72 18.21
N GLY A 213 -3.86 13.26 17.73
CA GLY A 213 -3.65 12.91 16.33
C GLY A 213 -3.81 14.09 15.36
N ALA A 214 -3.63 13.82 14.07
CA ALA A 214 -3.79 14.81 13.01
C ALA A 214 -4.23 14.15 11.70
N SER A 215 -4.99 14.85 10.84
CA SER A 215 -5.16 14.43 9.44
C SER A 215 -3.80 14.40 8.74
N VAL A 216 -3.63 13.49 7.78
CA VAL A 216 -2.35 13.17 7.15
C VAL A 216 -2.47 13.26 5.63
N ASP A 217 -1.51 13.92 5.01
CA ASP A 217 -1.30 13.90 3.57
C ASP A 217 -0.21 12.87 3.25
N LEU A 218 -0.56 11.87 2.45
CA LEU A 218 0.36 10.83 2.00
C LEU A 218 0.69 11.05 0.53
N ASN A 219 1.92 11.50 0.28
CA ASN A 219 2.42 11.77 -1.06
C ASN A 219 3.14 10.53 -1.59
N ILE A 220 2.59 9.90 -2.64
CA ILE A 220 3.14 8.70 -3.25
C ILE A 220 2.76 8.60 -4.72
N ASN A 221 3.57 7.94 -5.52
CA ASN A 221 3.24 7.61 -6.91
C ASN A 221 2.97 6.11 -7.06
N PRO A 222 1.70 5.68 -7.11
CA PRO A 222 1.38 4.26 -7.20
C PRO A 222 1.85 3.66 -8.53
N GLY A 223 2.05 2.34 -8.52
CA GLY A 223 2.45 1.60 -9.72
C GLY A 223 3.96 1.59 -10.03
N ASN A 224 4.76 2.36 -9.29
CA ASN A 224 6.22 2.33 -9.40
C ASN A 224 6.84 1.63 -8.19
N ASP A 225 7.81 0.75 -8.46
CA ASP A 225 8.70 0.23 -7.42
C ASP A 225 9.72 1.32 -7.08
N SER A 226 10.05 1.45 -5.80
CA SER A 226 11.00 2.45 -5.31
C SER A 226 12.31 1.76 -4.95
N THR A 227 13.43 2.42 -5.24
CA THR A 227 14.72 2.03 -4.69
C THR A 227 15.02 2.96 -3.54
N ILE A 228 14.84 2.48 -2.32
CA ILE A 228 15.10 3.30 -1.14
C ILE A 228 16.60 3.38 -0.84
N VAL A 229 16.96 4.32 0.04
CA VAL A 229 18.32 4.49 0.54
C VAL A 229 18.71 3.26 1.35
N GLY A 230 19.83 2.63 0.98
CA GLY A 230 20.34 1.39 1.57
C GLY A 230 21.59 0.93 0.81
N ARG A 231 22.26 -0.13 1.26
CA ARG A 231 23.36 -0.73 0.50
C ARG A 231 22.83 -1.42 -0.72
N ALA A 232 23.61 -1.41 -1.80
CA ALA A 232 23.34 -2.23 -2.96
C ALA A 232 23.25 -3.74 -2.64
N THR A 233 23.76 -4.17 -1.48
CA THR A 233 23.69 -5.55 -1.00
C THR A 233 22.49 -5.83 -0.10
N ASP A 234 21.74 -4.82 0.32
CA ASP A 234 20.60 -5.01 1.22
C ASP A 234 19.43 -5.60 0.43
N PRO A 235 18.95 -6.80 0.78
CA PRO A 235 17.96 -7.52 -0.04
C PRO A 235 16.58 -6.84 -0.03
N TRP A 236 16.33 -5.97 0.95
CA TRP A 236 15.08 -5.23 1.13
C TRP A 236 15.07 -3.85 0.43
N ARG A 237 16.19 -3.46 -0.22
CA ARG A 237 16.40 -2.12 -0.77
C ARG A 237 15.46 -1.78 -1.94
N ASP A 238 15.29 -2.72 -2.85
CA ASP A 238 14.32 -2.54 -3.94
C ASP A 238 12.94 -2.88 -3.38
N GLN A 239 12.14 -1.85 -3.19
CA GLN A 239 10.82 -1.96 -2.59
C GLN A 239 9.75 -2.00 -3.68
N ARG A 240 8.89 -2.99 -3.55
CA ARG A 240 7.66 -3.06 -4.33
C ARG A 240 6.74 -1.93 -3.90
N GLY A 241 6.04 -1.30 -4.84
CA GLY A 241 5.26 -0.09 -4.53
C GLY A 241 4.19 -0.25 -3.43
N ASP A 242 3.60 -1.43 -3.26
CA ASP A 242 2.67 -1.74 -2.16
C ASP A 242 3.37 -1.87 -0.79
N VAL A 243 4.66 -2.22 -0.76
CA VAL A 243 5.47 -2.21 0.47
C VAL A 243 5.80 -0.77 0.88
N THR A 244 6.17 0.09 -0.07
CA THR A 244 6.37 1.52 0.18
C THR A 244 5.08 2.17 0.65
N LEU A 245 3.95 1.92 -0.03
CA LEU A 245 2.64 2.41 0.41
C LEU A 245 2.31 1.95 1.84
N PHE A 246 2.52 0.67 2.16
CA PHE A 246 2.26 0.15 3.50
C PHE A 246 3.12 0.84 4.56
N HIS A 247 4.39 1.12 4.25
CA HIS A 247 5.30 1.84 5.13
C HIS A 247 4.75 3.24 5.47
N GLU A 248 4.45 4.05 4.45
CA GLU A 248 3.92 5.40 4.65
C GLU A 248 2.56 5.39 5.37
N MET A 249 1.72 4.39 5.08
CA MET A 249 0.46 4.21 5.80
C MET A 249 0.66 3.85 7.28
N THR A 250 1.80 3.27 7.65
CA THR A 250 2.12 3.00 9.06
C THR A 250 2.43 4.29 9.80
N HIS A 251 3.14 5.23 9.18
CA HIS A 251 3.27 6.59 9.70
C HIS A 251 1.88 7.23 9.87
N ALA A 252 1.08 7.25 8.80
CA ALA A 252 -0.27 7.81 8.85
C ALA A 252 -1.14 7.17 9.95
N TRP A 253 -1.05 5.85 10.14
CA TRP A 253 -1.77 5.15 11.20
C TRP A 253 -1.46 5.71 12.59
N HIS A 254 -0.18 5.95 12.86
CA HIS A 254 0.29 6.45 14.14
C HIS A 254 -0.03 7.94 14.33
N GLU A 255 0.19 8.75 13.29
CA GLU A 255 -0.09 10.19 13.27
C GLU A 255 -1.58 10.50 13.46
N LEU A 256 -2.46 9.79 12.76
CA LEU A 256 -3.92 9.92 12.89
C LEU A 256 -4.43 9.59 14.31
N ARG A 257 -3.65 8.84 15.09
CA ARG A 257 -4.01 8.37 16.44
C ARG A 257 -3.27 9.10 17.56
N GLY A 258 -2.29 9.94 17.23
CA GLY A 258 -1.45 10.56 18.24
C GLY A 258 -0.48 9.58 18.90
N THR A 259 -0.04 8.54 18.20
CA THR A 259 0.76 7.44 18.77
C THR A 259 2.15 7.32 18.16
N ASP A 260 2.56 8.34 17.42
CA ASP A 260 3.87 8.41 16.79
C ASP A 260 4.99 8.50 17.84
N ASP A 261 6.06 7.72 17.65
CA ASP A 261 7.20 7.71 18.57
C ASP A 261 8.16 8.89 18.31
N ALA A 262 7.80 10.03 18.90
CA ALA A 262 8.61 11.24 18.89
C ALA A 262 9.74 11.26 19.95
N SER A 263 10.23 10.10 20.41
CA SER A 263 11.35 10.04 21.37
C SER A 263 12.70 10.50 20.79
N GLY A 264 12.75 10.77 19.48
CA GLY A 264 13.90 11.30 18.75
C GLY A 264 14.73 10.20 18.07
N PRO A 265 16.00 10.47 17.74
CA PRO A 265 16.84 9.50 17.06
C PRO A 265 17.08 8.23 17.87
N VAL A 266 17.14 7.09 17.18
CA VAL A 266 17.52 5.80 17.77
C VAL A 266 18.98 5.87 18.22
N THR A 267 19.23 5.67 19.52
CA THR A 267 20.58 5.75 20.11
C THR A 267 21.22 4.40 20.43
N ALA A 268 20.50 3.29 20.23
CA ALA A 268 21.00 1.94 20.48
C ALA A 268 20.29 0.92 19.58
N PRO A 269 20.97 -0.16 19.15
CA PRO A 269 20.31 -1.25 18.45
C PRO A 269 19.34 -1.96 19.40
N GLY A 270 18.04 -1.98 19.07
CA GLY A 270 17.07 -2.86 19.72
C GLY A 270 16.89 -4.18 18.95
N LEU A 271 15.84 -4.94 19.26
CA LEU A 271 15.55 -6.21 18.59
C LEU A 271 15.29 -5.99 17.09
N GLY A 272 16.02 -6.70 16.23
CA GLY A 272 15.83 -6.61 14.77
C GLY A 272 16.39 -5.34 14.13
N GLY A 273 16.82 -4.33 14.89
CA GLY A 273 17.53 -3.15 14.39
C GLY A 273 19.05 -3.34 14.42
N SER A 274 19.77 -2.62 13.56
CA SER A 274 21.24 -2.71 13.50
C SER A 274 21.93 -1.64 14.36
N THR A 275 23.20 -1.88 14.72
CA THR A 275 24.03 -0.82 15.32
C THR A 275 24.23 0.35 14.37
N ARG A 276 24.08 0.15 13.06
CA ARG A 276 24.29 1.19 12.03
C ARG A 276 23.31 2.34 12.18
N ASP A 277 22.07 2.04 12.54
CA ASP A 277 21.03 3.05 12.74
C ASP A 277 21.40 3.95 13.92
N ALA A 278 21.86 3.32 15.01
CA ALA A 278 22.34 4.03 16.20
C ALA A 278 23.61 4.85 15.93
N ASP A 279 24.54 4.32 15.13
CA ASP A 279 25.79 5.00 14.78
C ASP A 279 25.56 6.24 13.90
N ARG A 280 24.48 6.26 13.10
CA ARG A 280 24.12 7.41 12.26
C ARG A 280 23.50 8.54 13.09
N GLY A 281 22.70 8.19 14.09
CA GLY A 281 22.15 9.14 15.07
C GLY A 281 21.13 10.15 14.50
N ASP A 282 20.65 9.95 13.28
CA ASP A 282 19.62 10.77 12.62
C ASP A 282 18.35 9.98 12.25
N ILE A 283 18.37 8.64 12.33
CA ILE A 283 17.19 7.79 12.14
C ILE A 283 16.27 7.93 13.34
N GLN A 284 15.06 8.42 13.12
CA GLN A 284 14.09 8.68 14.17
C GLN A 284 13.42 7.39 14.68
N ALA A 285 12.93 7.39 15.91
CA ALA A 285 12.25 6.24 16.51
C ALA A 285 10.95 5.86 15.77
N TRP A 286 10.20 6.84 15.26
CA TRP A 286 9.01 6.60 14.44
C TRP A 286 9.29 5.80 13.16
N GLU A 287 10.49 5.91 12.57
CA GLU A 287 10.92 5.06 11.46
C GLU A 287 11.13 3.60 11.90
N HIS A 288 11.66 3.37 13.11
CA HIS A 288 11.72 2.04 13.70
C HIS A 288 10.34 1.50 14.06
N GLN A 289 9.41 2.35 14.47
CA GLN A 289 8.01 2.01 14.72
C GLN A 289 7.32 1.54 13.43
N ALA A 290 7.44 2.32 12.35
CA ALA A 290 6.83 1.97 11.07
C ALA A 290 7.35 0.66 10.49
N VAL A 291 8.64 0.36 10.67
CA VAL A 291 9.22 -0.89 10.20
C VAL A 291 8.92 -2.06 11.14
N GLY A 292 8.74 -1.81 12.44
CA GLY A 292 8.67 -2.84 13.47
C GLY A 292 10.07 -3.34 13.86
N LEU A 293 10.96 -2.41 14.19
CA LEU A 293 12.33 -2.65 14.66
C LEU A 293 12.49 -2.20 16.11
N GLY A 294 13.58 -2.65 16.72
CA GLY A 294 14.03 -2.12 17.98
C GLY A 294 13.07 -2.42 19.13
N ALA A 295 12.60 -1.35 19.78
CA ALA A 295 11.57 -1.42 20.81
C ALA A 295 10.19 -1.86 20.25
N HIS A 296 9.97 -1.66 18.95
CA HIS A 296 8.70 -1.89 18.26
C HIS A 296 8.60 -3.27 17.58
N ALA A 297 9.64 -4.10 17.66
CA ALA A 297 9.63 -5.43 17.03
C ALA A 297 8.54 -6.37 17.58
N GLY A 298 7.98 -6.06 18.75
CA GLY A 298 6.89 -6.79 19.38
C GLY A 298 5.56 -6.03 19.42
N ASP A 299 5.47 -4.86 18.78
CA ASP A 299 4.25 -4.07 18.77
C ASP A 299 3.14 -4.83 18.04
N THR A 300 1.93 -4.72 18.57
CA THR A 300 0.73 -5.32 17.98
C THR A 300 0.12 -4.45 16.90
N SER A 301 0.55 -3.20 16.76
CA SER A 301 0.11 -2.33 15.67
C SER A 301 0.65 -2.83 14.33
N PRO A 302 -0.06 -2.55 13.22
CA PRO A 302 0.46 -2.75 11.88
C PRO A 302 1.86 -2.15 11.68
N ASN A 303 2.74 -2.87 10.97
CA ASN A 303 4.10 -2.41 10.62
C ASN A 303 4.62 -3.10 9.35
N GLU A 304 5.63 -2.52 8.71
CA GLU A 304 6.17 -3.01 7.45
C GLU A 304 6.62 -4.48 7.54
N ASN A 305 7.29 -4.87 8.63
CA ASN A 305 7.78 -6.24 8.78
C ASN A 305 6.66 -7.26 9.04
N SER A 306 5.55 -6.90 9.69
CA SER A 306 4.38 -7.79 9.78
C SER A 306 3.74 -7.99 8.41
N TYR A 307 3.57 -6.92 7.63
CA TYR A 307 3.12 -7.00 6.24
C TYR A 307 4.03 -7.89 5.37
N ARG A 308 5.35 -7.67 5.40
CA ARG A 308 6.33 -8.46 4.64
C ARG A 308 6.29 -9.95 5.00
N ARG A 309 6.18 -10.29 6.30
CA ARG A 309 6.03 -11.68 6.76
C ARG A 309 4.79 -12.33 6.17
N GLU A 310 3.67 -11.60 6.13
CA GLU A 310 2.41 -12.12 5.59
C GLU A 310 2.47 -12.30 4.07
N ARG A 311 3.05 -11.34 3.33
CA ARG A 311 3.33 -11.50 1.89
C ARG A 311 4.23 -12.70 1.61
N ALA A 312 5.28 -12.91 2.42
CA ALA A 312 6.15 -14.07 2.29
C ALA A 312 5.39 -15.39 2.46
N ARG A 313 4.44 -15.45 3.39
CA ARG A 313 3.57 -16.62 3.59
C ARG A 313 2.61 -16.87 2.44
N ILE A 314 2.05 -15.81 1.85
CA ILE A 314 1.23 -15.91 0.62
C ILE A 314 2.09 -16.51 -0.51
N GLY A 315 3.29 -15.97 -0.73
CA GLY A 315 4.22 -16.50 -1.74
C GLY A 315 4.60 -17.96 -1.51
N ALA A 316 4.86 -18.35 -0.25
CA ALA A 316 5.21 -19.72 0.11
C ALA A 316 4.05 -20.72 -0.06
N ALA A 317 2.81 -20.29 0.21
CA ALA A 317 1.62 -21.11 -0.02
C ALA A 317 1.35 -21.33 -1.52
N GLY A 318 1.68 -20.35 -2.36
CA GLY A 318 1.25 -20.32 -3.75
C GLY A 318 -0.24 -19.99 -3.88
N GLY A 319 -0.76 -19.92 -5.12
CA GLY A 319 -2.20 -19.74 -5.36
C GLY A 319 -2.60 -18.32 -5.74
N ALA A 320 -3.81 -17.92 -5.34
CA ALA A 320 -4.36 -16.59 -5.63
C ALA A 320 -3.51 -15.48 -5.00
N GLY A 321 -3.49 -14.30 -5.59
CA GLY A 321 -2.86 -13.11 -5.01
C GLY A 321 -1.33 -13.08 -4.93
N VAL A 322 -0.64 -14.18 -5.27
CA VAL A 322 0.83 -14.22 -5.32
C VAL A 322 1.33 -13.28 -6.42
N VAL A 323 2.29 -12.42 -6.08
CA VAL A 323 2.95 -11.52 -7.03
C VAL A 323 4.48 -11.66 -6.96
N PRO A 324 5.22 -11.16 -7.97
CA PRO A 324 6.69 -11.18 -7.93
C PRO A 324 7.23 -10.56 -6.64
N GLY A 325 8.26 -11.19 -6.07
CA GLY A 325 8.91 -10.77 -4.83
C GLY A 325 8.29 -11.30 -3.53
N ASP A 326 7.11 -11.96 -3.56
CA ASP A 326 6.54 -12.55 -2.35
C ASP A 326 7.39 -13.71 -1.82
N VAL A 327 7.81 -14.63 -2.69
CA VAL A 327 8.58 -15.81 -2.27
C VAL A 327 9.92 -15.37 -1.69
N GLY A 328 10.09 -15.59 -0.39
CA GLY A 328 11.29 -15.20 0.33
C GLY A 328 11.43 -13.69 0.53
N MET A 329 10.32 -12.93 0.52
CA MET A 329 10.32 -11.48 0.77
C MET A 329 11.16 -11.16 2.01
N PRO A 330 12.24 -10.38 1.85
CA PRO A 330 13.13 -10.08 2.96
C PRO A 330 12.47 -9.10 3.91
N LEU A 331 12.71 -9.30 5.21
CA LEU A 331 12.41 -8.32 6.24
C LEU A 331 13.44 -7.20 6.20
N ARG A 332 13.00 -5.99 6.54
CA ARG A 332 13.89 -4.87 6.76
C ARG A 332 14.52 -5.03 8.14
N GLY A 333 15.86 -4.97 8.20
CA GLY A 333 16.63 -5.16 9.44
C GLY A 333 17.37 -3.91 9.90
N ASP A 334 17.35 -2.85 9.09
CA ASP A 334 17.91 -1.55 9.41
C ASP A 334 17.41 -0.48 8.44
N TYR A 335 17.70 0.77 8.79
CA TYR A 335 17.36 1.96 8.02
C TYR A 335 18.60 2.61 7.39
N ALA A 336 19.77 2.43 7.98
CA ALA A 336 21.01 3.04 7.52
C ALA A 336 21.62 2.30 6.29
N PRO A 337 22.14 3.05 5.29
CA PRO A 337 22.92 2.49 4.19
C PRO A 337 24.31 1.93 4.57
#